data_AF-A0A147B913-F1
#
_entry.id   AF-A0A147B913-F1
#
_cell.length_a   1.000
_cell.length_b   1.000
_cell.length_c   1.000
_cell.angle_alpha   90.00
_cell.angle_beta   90.00
_cell.angle_gamma   90.00
#
_symmetry.space_group_name_H-M   'P 1'
#
loop_
_entity.id
_entity.type
_entity.pdbx_description
1 polymer ?
#
loop_
_entity_poly.entity_id
_entity_poly.type
_entity_poly.pdbx_seq_one_letter_code
_entity_poly.pdbx_strand_id
1 'polypeptide(L)'
;VGTNGTVSVEKNRKRKFNLDPENLLRRGHEKGDGKLSVACNQETQTISQEAHDLMVKDEPPAKYWKDLAEQRRQALHEALFENELLVAENEKLQKLVDELLPLAECFKSLQDDEGADS
;
A
#
# COMPACT_ATOMS: atom_id res chain seq x y z
N VAL A 1 23.89 -37.99 -8.35
CA VAL A 1 23.74 -37.50 -6.96
C VAL A 1 23.33 -36.04 -7.06
N GLY A 2 22.32 -35.64 -6.27
CA GLY A 2 21.30 -34.63 -6.61
C GLY A 2 21.76 -33.23 -7.02
N THR A 3 21.04 -32.68 -7.99
CA THR A 3 21.00 -31.25 -8.32
C THR A 3 20.26 -30.52 -7.21
N ASN A 4 20.95 -29.67 -6.45
CA ASN A 4 20.30 -28.85 -5.43
C ASN A 4 19.55 -27.70 -6.12
N GLY A 5 18.26 -27.64 -5.80
CA GLY A 5 17.24 -26.89 -6.51
C GLY A 5 17.40 -25.38 -6.44
N THR A 6 16.94 -24.76 -7.52
CA THR A 6 16.54 -23.37 -7.69
C THR A 6 15.89 -22.78 -6.43
N VAL A 7 16.47 -21.70 -5.90
CA VAL A 7 15.84 -20.84 -4.91
C VAL A 7 14.62 -20.19 -5.58
N SER A 8 13.43 -20.62 -5.18
CA SER A 8 12.17 -20.00 -5.58
C SER A 8 12.08 -18.64 -4.91
N VAL A 9 12.32 -17.56 -5.66
CA VAL A 9 12.03 -16.19 -5.22
C VAL A 9 10.51 -16.07 -5.16
N GLU A 10 9.96 -16.33 -3.99
CA GLU A 10 8.55 -16.16 -3.68
C GLU A 10 8.18 -14.70 -3.99
N LYS A 11 7.34 -14.55 -5.01
CA LYS A 11 6.92 -13.26 -5.55
C LYS A 11 6.32 -12.44 -4.42
N ASN A 12 6.97 -11.32 -4.10
CA ASN A 12 6.48 -10.31 -3.18
C ASN A 12 5.20 -9.70 -3.77
N ARG A 13 4.07 -10.37 -3.52
CA ARG A 13 2.75 -9.98 -4.00
C ARG A 13 2.30 -8.85 -3.09
N LYS A 14 2.80 -7.64 -3.37
CA LYS A 14 2.30 -6.38 -2.80
C LYS A 14 0.77 -6.46 -2.88
N ARG A 15 0.12 -6.64 -1.73
CA ARG A 15 -1.32 -6.50 -1.62
C ARG A 15 -1.58 -5.01 -1.80
N LYS A 16 -1.74 -4.58 -3.06
CA LYS A 16 -2.47 -3.35 -3.32
C LYS A 16 -3.85 -3.59 -2.73
N PHE A 17 -4.11 -3.02 -1.56
CA PHE A 17 -5.48 -2.80 -1.14
C PHE A 17 -6.06 -1.84 -2.16
N ASN A 18 -6.80 -2.38 -3.13
CA ASN A 18 -7.79 -1.57 -3.83
C ASN A 18 -8.80 -1.18 -2.75
N LEU A 19 -8.65 0.02 -2.18
CA LEU A 19 -9.76 0.68 -1.50
C LEU A 19 -10.75 1.06 -2.61
N ASP A 20 -11.51 0.06 -3.03
CA ASP A 20 -12.76 0.30 -3.72
C ASP A 20 -13.80 0.61 -2.63
N PRO A 21 -14.35 1.83 -2.55
CA PRO A 21 -15.32 2.21 -1.52
C PRO A 21 -16.56 1.30 -1.49
N GLU A 22 -16.84 0.57 -2.57
CA GLU A 22 -17.95 -0.38 -2.70
C GLU A 22 -17.78 -1.66 -1.86
N ASN A 23 -16.55 -2.09 -1.57
CA ASN A 23 -16.32 -3.38 -0.90
C ASN A 23 -16.60 -3.36 0.62
N LEU A 24 -16.75 -2.18 1.22
CA LEU A 24 -17.07 -2.07 2.65
C LEU A 24 -18.54 -2.40 2.96
N LEU A 25 -19.44 -2.25 1.98
CA LEU A 25 -20.88 -2.46 2.16
C LEU A 25 -21.34 -3.92 2.14
N ARG A 26 -20.50 -4.86 1.68
CA ARG A 26 -20.94 -6.24 1.38
C ARG A 26 -20.80 -7.23 2.56
N ARG A 27 -20.26 -6.81 3.70
CA ARG A 27 -19.88 -7.70 4.83
C ARG A 27 -20.90 -7.74 5.98
N GLY A 28 -22.19 -7.61 5.69
CA GLY A 28 -23.22 -7.42 6.73
C GLY A 28 -24.48 -8.28 6.65
N HIS A 29 -24.67 -9.15 5.66
CA HIS A 29 -25.91 -9.95 5.56
C HIS A 29 -25.67 -11.43 5.84
N GLU A 30 -25.80 -11.82 7.12
CA GLU A 30 -26.14 -13.20 7.48
C GLU A 30 -27.35 -13.24 8.42
N LYS A 31 -28.41 -13.86 7.89
CA LYS A 31 -29.57 -14.52 8.52
C LYS A 31 -30.64 -13.66 9.20
N GLY A 32 -31.80 -13.65 8.53
CA GLY A 32 -33.12 -13.45 9.13
C GLY A 32 -34.18 -14.06 8.22
N ASP A 33 -34.62 -15.28 8.52
CA ASP A 33 -35.72 -15.96 7.83
C ASP A 33 -37.05 -15.23 8.12
N GLY A 34 -37.84 -14.89 7.10
CA GLY A 34 -39.18 -14.34 7.33
C GLY A 34 -39.91 -13.75 6.12
N LYS A 35 -40.54 -14.63 5.33
CA LYS A 35 -41.73 -14.42 4.47
C LYS A 35 -41.71 -13.28 3.43
N LEU A 36 -41.60 -13.71 2.18
CA LEU A 36 -42.01 -13.01 0.97
C LEU A 36 -43.54 -12.87 0.90
N SER A 37 -44.07 -11.65 0.79
CA SER A 37 -45.31 -11.40 0.06
C SER A 37 -45.03 -10.37 -1.03
N VAL A 38 -45.44 -10.72 -2.24
CA VAL A 38 -45.11 -10.06 -3.49
C VAL A 38 -45.93 -8.77 -3.64
N ALA A 39 -45.24 -7.64 -3.70
CA ALA A 39 -45.69 -6.40 -4.34
C ALA A 39 -44.49 -5.69 -5.00
N CYS A 40 -44.36 -5.91 -6.30
CA CYS A 40 -43.57 -5.17 -7.30
C CYS A 40 -44.06 -3.69 -7.31
N ASN A 41 -43.31 -2.59 -7.25
CA ASN A 41 -41.89 -2.29 -7.50
C ASN A 41 -41.46 -0.98 -6.79
N GLN A 42 -40.17 -0.90 -6.50
CA GLN A 42 -39.35 0.26 -6.09
C GLN A 42 -39.38 0.66 -4.61
N GLU A 43 -38.87 -0.28 -3.83
CA GLU A 43 -38.13 -0.06 -2.59
C GLU A 43 -37.05 1.01 -2.76
N THR A 44 -37.38 2.29 -2.53
CA THR A 44 -36.37 3.25 -2.09
C THR A 44 -35.99 2.87 -0.67
N GLN A 45 -35.06 1.91 -0.57
CA GLN A 45 -34.31 1.67 0.66
C GLN A 45 -33.89 3.04 1.19
N THR A 46 -34.32 3.34 2.40
CA THR A 46 -34.07 4.60 3.10
C THR A 46 -32.57 4.87 3.08
N ILE A 47 -32.12 5.70 2.13
CA ILE A 47 -30.74 6.18 2.07
C ILE A 47 -30.47 6.80 3.43
N SER A 48 -29.44 6.32 4.14
CA SER A 48 -29.05 6.91 5.42
C SER A 48 -28.92 8.42 5.25
N GLN A 49 -29.47 9.21 6.18
CA GLN A 49 -29.47 10.67 6.08
C GLN A 49 -28.07 11.23 5.83
N GLU A 50 -27.03 10.56 6.33
CA GLU A 50 -25.62 10.90 6.08
C GLU A 50 -25.22 10.73 4.61
N ALA A 51 -25.62 9.62 3.98
CA ALA A 51 -25.38 9.37 2.55
C ALA A 51 -26.22 10.30 1.66
N HIS A 52 -27.48 10.58 2.04
CA HIS A 52 -28.33 11.54 1.34
C HIS A 52 -27.72 12.95 1.41
N ASP A 53 -27.27 13.38 2.58
CA ASP A 53 -26.65 14.69 2.76
C ASP A 53 -25.33 14.82 1.98
N LEU A 54 -24.56 13.74 1.82
CA LEU A 54 -23.37 13.73 0.95
C LEU A 54 -23.68 13.72 -0.55
N MET A 55 -24.81 13.15 -0.97
CA MET A 55 -25.17 12.98 -2.38
C MET A 55 -26.07 14.10 -2.93
N VAL A 56 -26.77 14.85 -2.07
CA VAL A 56 -27.85 15.77 -2.47
C VAL A 56 -27.59 17.22 -2.05
N LYS A 57 -26.77 17.48 -1.03
CA LYS A 57 -26.45 18.85 -0.60
C LYS A 57 -25.15 19.34 -1.25
N ASP A 58 -25.18 20.57 -1.76
CA ASP A 58 -24.02 21.21 -2.40
C ASP A 58 -22.82 21.43 -1.43
N GLU A 59 -23.08 21.55 -0.13
CA GLU A 59 -22.05 21.70 0.90
C GLU A 59 -21.96 20.46 1.81
N PRO A 60 -20.78 19.79 1.86
CA PRO A 60 -20.59 18.61 2.70
C PRO A 60 -20.75 18.90 4.20
N PRO A 61 -21.33 17.98 4.99
CA PRO A 61 -21.52 18.17 6.43
C PRO A 61 -20.20 18.38 7.19
N ALA A 62 -20.22 19.15 8.28
CA ALA A 62 -19.02 19.39 9.11
C ALA A 62 -18.35 18.10 9.62
N LYS A 63 -19.14 17.04 9.88
CA LYS A 63 -18.63 15.71 10.25
C LYS A 63 -17.73 15.12 9.16
N TYR A 64 -18.09 15.27 7.88
CA TYR A 64 -17.28 14.79 6.77
C TYR A 64 -15.88 15.43 6.78
N TRP A 65 -15.81 16.75 6.95
CA TRP A 65 -14.52 17.45 7.02
C TRP A 65 -13.68 17.07 8.23
N LYS A 66 -14.33 16.84 9.37
CA LYS A 66 -13.66 16.34 10.58
C LYS A 66 -13.04 14.96 10.34
N ASP A 67 -13.82 14.03 9.77
CA ASP A 67 -13.36 12.67 9.50
C ASP A 67 -12.25 12.66 8.44
N LEU A 68 -12.38 13.47 7.38
CA LEU A 68 -11.36 13.62 6.34
C LEU A 68 -10.07 14.26 6.87
N ALA A 69 -10.17 15.27 7.75
CA ALA A 69 -9.01 15.89 8.37
C ALA A 69 -8.24 14.89 9.22
N GLU A 70 -8.94 14.03 9.98
CA GLU A 70 -8.32 12.99 10.79
C GLU A 70 -7.65 11.91 9.92
N GLN A 71 -8.29 11.50 8.81
CA GLN A 71 -7.67 10.58 7.84
C GLN A 71 -6.39 11.17 7.23
N ARG A 72 -6.43 12.45 6.83
CA ARG A 72 -5.25 13.15 6.29
C ARG A 72 -4.13 13.27 7.33
N ARG A 73 -4.48 13.52 8.60
CA ARG A 73 -3.51 13.56 9.71
C ARG A 73 -2.80 12.22 9.88
N GLN A 74 -3.53 11.11 9.86
CA GLN A 74 -2.98 9.76 9.97
C GLN A 74 -2.10 9.41 8.77
N ALA A 75 -2.60 9.64 7.54
CA ALA A 75 -1.83 9.40 6.32
C ALA A 75 -0.54 10.22 6.26
N LEU A 76 -0.57 11.48 6.72
CA LEU A 76 0.63 12.31 6.82
C LEU A 76 1.63 11.74 7.82
N HIS A 77 1.18 11.30 8.99
CA HIS A 77 2.05 10.70 10.00
C HIS A 77 2.73 9.42 9.48
N GLU A 78 1.97 8.54 8.82
CA GLU A 78 2.50 7.33 8.21
C GLU A 78 3.54 7.64 7.12
N ALA A 79 3.25 8.61 6.25
CA ALA A 79 4.17 9.02 5.19
C ALA A 79 5.47 9.65 5.74
N LEU A 80 5.38 10.43 6.82
CA LEU A 80 6.57 11.00 7.47
C LEU A 80 7.41 9.90 8.13
N PHE A 81 6.78 8.97 8.83
CA PHE A 81 7.47 7.83 9.43
C PHE A 81 8.17 6.95 8.39
N GLU A 82 7.50 6.65 7.26
CA GLU A 82 8.13 5.91 6.16
C GLU A 82 9.30 6.68 5.55
N ASN A 83 9.19 8.01 5.38
CA ASN A 83 10.29 8.83 4.88
C ASN A 83 11.51 8.79 5.80
N GLU A 84 11.32 8.88 7.12
CA GLU A 84 12.42 8.79 8.09
C GLU A 84 13.15 7.44 7.99
N LEU A 85 12.40 6.34 7.84
CA LEU A 85 12.97 5.01 7.65
C LEU A 85 13.77 4.91 6.34
N LEU A 86 13.22 5.44 5.25
CA LEU A 86 13.88 5.44 3.94
C LEU A 86 15.16 6.29 3.94
N VAL A 87 15.18 7.42 4.65
CA VAL A 87 16.38 8.25 4.81
C VAL A 87 17.46 7.46 5.56
N ALA A 88 17.11 6.81 6.67
CA ALA A 88 18.07 5.99 7.43
C ALA A 88 18.61 4.82 6.60
N GLU A 89 17.78 4.17 5.78
CA GLU A 89 18.22 3.11 4.87
C GLU A 89 19.16 3.65 3.78
N ASN A 90 18.83 4.79 3.17
CA ASN A 90 19.69 5.43 2.17
C ASN A 90 21.06 5.81 2.76
N GLU A 91 21.09 6.37 3.97
CA GLU A 91 22.35 6.67 4.66
C GLU A 91 23.20 5.42 4.90
N LYS A 92 22.57 4.31 5.29
CA LYS A 92 23.26 3.02 5.46
C LYS A 92 23.81 2.51 4.12
N LEU A 93 23.01 2.56 3.06
CA LEU A 93 23.43 2.14 1.72
C LEU A 93 24.57 3.01 1.20
N GLN A 94 24.54 4.32 1.44
CA GLN A 94 25.60 5.23 1.06
C GLN A 94 26.92 4.86 1.75
N LYS A 95 26.91 4.57 3.06
CA LYS A 95 28.11 4.11 3.78
C LYS A 95 28.69 2.84 3.17
N LEU A 96 27.85 1.88 2.81
CA LEU A 96 28.31 0.64 2.17
C LEU A 96 28.92 0.91 0.78
N VAL A 97 28.34 1.83 0.02
CA VAL A 97 28.89 2.27 -1.28
C VAL A 97 30.25 2.93 -1.09
N ASP A 98 30.38 3.81 -0.08
CA ASP A 98 31.63 4.51 0.23
C ASP A 98 32.75 3.51 0.62
N GLU A 99 32.41 2.41 1.28
CA GLU A 99 33.35 1.33 1.63
C GLU A 99 33.71 0.43 0.43
N LEU A 100 32.74 0.10 -0.44
CA LEU A 100 32.94 -0.84 -1.55
C LEU A 100 33.61 -0.21 -2.78
N LEU A 101 33.38 1.08 -3.05
CA LEU A 101 33.99 1.79 -4.17
C LEU A 101 35.52 1.68 -4.21
N PRO A 102 36.27 2.01 -3.14
CA PRO A 102 37.73 1.92 -3.16
C PRO A 102 38.22 0.47 -3.29
N LEU A 103 37.47 -0.50 -2.75
CA LEU A 103 37.80 -1.92 -2.90
C LEU A 103 37.64 -2.38 -4.36
N ALA A 104 36.58 -1.94 -5.03
CA ALA A 104 36.35 -2.24 -6.44
C ALA A 104 37.41 -1.59 -7.35
N GLU A 105 37.85 -0.37 -7.01
CA GLU A 105 38.94 0.31 -7.72
C GLU A 105 40.28 -0.42 -7.55
N CYS A 106 40.59 -0.85 -6.32
CA CYS A 106 41.77 -1.68 -6.04
C CYS A 106 41.76 -3.01 -6.81
N PHE A 107 40.61 -3.68 -6.87
CA PHE A 107 40.45 -4.90 -7.66
C PHE A 107 40.69 -4.65 -9.15
N LYS A 108 40.19 -3.53 -9.69
CA LYS A 108 40.43 -3.15 -11.09
C LYS A 108 41.92 -2.94 -11.39
N SER A 109 42.63 -2.19 -10.55
CA SER A 109 44.07 -1.97 -10.77
C SER A 109 44.87 -3.28 -10.79
N LEU A 110 44.51 -4.24 -9.92
CA LEU A 110 45.16 -5.56 -9.92
C LEU A 110 44.84 -6.38 -11.18
N GLN A 111 43.64 -6.22 -11.74
CA GLN A 111 43.23 -6.92 -12.96
C GLN A 111 43.90 -6.35 -14.23
N ASP A 112 44.17 -5.05 -14.25
CA ASP A 112 44.86 -4.38 -15.35
C ASP A 112 46.38 -4.74 -15.37
N ASP A 113 47.00 -4.99 -14.21
CA ASP A 113 48.41 -5.40 -14.10
C ASP A 113 48.67 -6.85 -14.56
N GLU A 114 47.74 -7.79 -14.29
CA GLU A 114 47.84 -9.20 -14.72
C GLU A 114 47.65 -9.40 -16.25
N GLY A 115 47.16 -8.38 -16.96
CA GLY A 115 46.97 -8.42 -18.41
C GLY A 115 48.15 -7.89 -19.24
N ALA A 116 49.20 -7.36 -18.60
CA ALA A 116 50.29 -6.67 -19.28
C ALA A 116 51.55 -7.52 -19.56
N ASP A 117 51.61 -8.77 -19.06
CA ASP A 117 52.78 -9.67 -19.20
C ASP A 117 52.51 -10.91 -20.09
N SER A 118 51.70 -10.76 -21.15
CA SER A 118 51.46 -11.82 -22.16
C SER A 118 51.58 -11.33 -23.60
#